data_AF-A0A3B8I708-F1
#
_entry.id   AF-A0A3B8I708-F1
#
_cell.length_a   1.000
_cell.length_b   1.000
_cell.length_c   1.000
_cell.angle_alpha   90.00
_cell.angle_beta   90.00
_cell.angle_gamma   90.00
#
_symmetry.space_group_name_H-M   'P 1'
#
loop_
_entity.id
_entity.type
_entity.pdbx_description
1 polymer ?
#
loop_
_entity_poly.entity_id
_entity_poly.type
_entity_poly.pdbx_seq_one_letter_code
_entity_poly.pdbx_strand_id
1 'polypeptide(L)' 'AQPYFRIFNPYSQTEKFDPKGEYIRRWVPEFNSLTYPQPMVDHKMARQRALDTYKAALGKT' A
#
# COMPACT_ATOMS: atom_id res chain seq x y z
N ALA A 1 -1.07 16.78 -11.38
CA ALA A 1 -0.66 16.25 -10.06
C ALA A 1 -1.67 15.20 -9.60
N GLN A 2 -1.25 14.13 -8.91
CA GLN A 2 -2.20 13.19 -8.30
C GLN A 2 -2.70 13.76 -6.96
N PRO A 3 -4.00 13.63 -6.62
CA PRO A 3 -4.52 14.14 -5.35
C PRO A 3 -3.96 13.39 -4.13
N TYR A 4 -3.70 14.09 -3.03
CA TYR A 4 -3.11 13.52 -1.80
C TYR A 4 -3.99 12.45 -1.14
N PHE A 5 -5.31 12.50 -1.33
CA PHE A 5 -6.24 11.50 -0.80
C PHE A 5 -6.22 10.18 -1.59
N ARG A 6 -5.48 10.12 -2.71
CA ARG A 6 -5.29 8.90 -3.50
C ARG A 6 -4.22 8.03 -2.83
N ILE A 7 -4.67 7.18 -1.91
CA ILE A 7 -3.85 6.17 -1.25
C ILE A 7 -4.09 4.84 -1.95
N PHE A 8 -3.04 4.28 -2.55
CA PHE A 8 -3.12 3.02 -3.27
C PHE A 8 -3.13 1.82 -2.34
N ASN A 9 -4.00 0.85 -2.61
CA ASN A 9 -3.99 -0.44 -1.95
C ASN A 9 -2.97 -1.38 -2.63
N PRO A 10 -1.92 -1.84 -1.94
CA PRO A 10 -0.90 -2.72 -2.52
C PRO A 10 -1.47 -3.99 -3.17
N TYR A 11 -2.51 -4.58 -2.56
CA TYR A 11 -3.12 -5.82 -3.05
C TYR A 11 -3.85 -5.59 -4.38
N SER A 12 -4.74 -4.59 -4.44
CA SER A 12 -5.47 -4.28 -5.68
C SER A 12 -4.57 -3.77 -6.80
N GLN A 13 -3.45 -3.11 -6.48
CA GLN A 13 -2.45 -2.76 -7.50
C GLN A 13 -1.75 -4.00 -8.05
N THR A 14 -1.42 -4.96 -7.18
CA THR A 14 -0.83 -6.23 -7.60
C THR A 14 -1.78 -7.00 -8.51
N GLU A 15 -3.05 -7.17 -8.14
CA GLU A 15 -4.06 -7.84 -8.98
C GLU A 15 -4.21 -7.19 -10.36
N LYS A 16 -4.08 -5.86 -10.43
CA LYS A 16 -4.25 -5.11 -11.68
C LYS A 16 -3.02 -5.17 -12.59
N PHE A 17 -1.82 -5.05 -12.03
CA PHE A 17 -0.59 -4.83 -12.79
C PHE A 17 0.34 -6.05 -12.84
N ASP A 18 0.19 -6.97 -11.90
CA ASP A 18 0.91 -8.25 -11.85
C ASP A 18 -0.04 -9.39 -11.46
N PRO A 19 -1.09 -9.67 -12.26
CA PRO A 19 -2.10 -10.68 -11.93
C PRO A 19 -1.51 -12.09 -11.79
N LYS A 20 -0.37 -12.34 -12.43
CA LYS A 20 0.35 -13.61 -12.32
C LYS A 20 1.35 -13.62 -11.16
N GLY A 21 1.78 -12.47 -10.63
CA GLY A 21 2.84 -12.39 -9.63
C GLY A 21 4.25 -12.62 -10.20
N GLU A 22 4.44 -12.47 -11.52
CA GLU A 22 5.74 -12.73 -12.17
C GLU A 22 6.78 -11.68 -11.79
N TYR A 23 6.37 -10.41 -11.69
CA TYR A 23 7.27 -9.34 -11.29
C TYR A 23 7.69 -9.51 -9.83
N ILE A 24 6.73 -9.77 -8.94
CA ILE A 24 7.01 -10.00 -7.52
C ILE A 24 7.95 -11.19 -7.33
N ARG A 25 7.68 -12.34 -7.97
CA ARG A 25 8.53 -13.53 -7.82
C ARG A 25 9.93 -13.36 -8.41
N ARG A 26 10.09 -12.52 -9.43
CA ARG A 26 11.41 -12.21 -9.99
C ARG A 26 12.30 -11.43 -9.02
N TRP A 27 11.72 -10.50 -8.28
CA TRP A 27 12.49 -9.57 -7.42
C TRP A 27 12.45 -9.94 -5.94
N VAL A 28 11.44 -10.68 -5.50
CA VAL A 28 11.23 -11.17 -4.14
C VAL A 28 10.89 -12.66 -4.24
N PRO A 29 11.88 -13.52 -4.53
CA PRO A 29 11.66 -14.96 -4.71
C PRO A 29 11.12 -15.65 -3.43
N GLU A 30 11.39 -15.08 -2.26
CA GLU A 30 10.90 -15.54 -0.96
C GLU A 30 9.47 -15.10 -0.63
N PHE A 31 8.78 -14.42 -1.55
CA PHE A 31 7.40 -13.99 -1.36
C PHE A 31 6.48 -15.17 -1.02
N ASN A 32 5.65 -15.04 0.02
CA ASN A 32 4.82 -16.11 0.60
C ASN A 32 5.57 -17.31 1.20
N SER A 33 6.89 -17.21 1.41
CA SER A 33 7.61 -18.19 2.23
C SER A 33 7.22 -18.07 3.71
N LEU A 34 7.49 -19.13 4.50
CA LEU A 34 7.25 -19.12 5.95
C LEU A 34 8.05 -18.04 6.68
N THR A 35 9.17 -17.61 6.11
CA THR A 35 10.04 -16.55 6.64
C THR A 35 9.64 -15.16 6.14
N TYR A 36 8.69 -15.06 5.21
CA TYR A 36 8.28 -13.78 4.67
C TYR A 36 7.60 -12.93 5.76
N PRO A 37 8.03 -11.68 5.95
CA PRO A 37 7.52 -10.86 7.04
C PRO A 37 6.04 -10.56 6.85
N GLN A 38 5.34 -10.45 7.99
CA GLN A 38 3.97 -9.96 8.01
C GLN A 38 3.92 -8.47 7.63
N PRO A 39 2.78 -7.98 7.11
CA PRO A 39 2.61 -6.55 6.84
C PRO A 39 2.94 -5.70 8.07
N MET A 40 3.81 -4.69 7.88
CA MET A 40 4.28 -3.83 8.98
C MET A 40 3.15 -3.02 9.64
N VAL A 41 2.12 -2.69 8.87
CA VAL A 41 0.97 -1.90 9.32
C VAL A 41 -0.30 -2.43 8.67
N ASP A 42 -1.41 -2.34 9.39
CA ASP A 42 -2.72 -2.54 8.79
C ASP A 42 -3.03 -1.41 7.80
N HIS A 43 -3.37 -1.77 6.57
CA HIS A 43 -3.56 -0.79 5.49
C HIS A 43 -4.75 0.13 5.76
N LYS A 44 -5.84 -0.39 6.36
CA LYS A 44 -7.04 0.40 6.65
C LYS A 44 -6.73 1.48 7.70
N MET A 45 -6.05 1.11 8.78
CA MET A 45 -5.56 2.00 9.81
C MET A 45 -4.59 3.05 9.25
N ALA A 46 -3.59 2.62 8.47
CA ALA A 46 -2.60 3.52 7.88
C ALA A 46 -3.24 4.54 6.92
N ARG A 47 -4.19 4.08 6.10
CA ARG A 47 -4.96 4.93 5.18
C ARG A 47 -5.73 6.00 5.94
N GLN A 48 -6.46 5.62 6.99
CA GLN A 48 -7.24 6.55 7.80
C GLN A 48 -6.35 7.62 8.44
N ARG A 49 -5.26 7.20 9.08
CA ARG A 49 -4.27 8.09 9.69
C ARG A 49 -3.71 9.11 8.68
N ALA A 50 -3.37 8.67 7.48
CA ALA A 50 -2.86 9.56 6.44
C ALA A 50 -3.89 10.62 6.03
N LEU A 51 -5.14 10.21 5.77
CA LEU A 51 -6.21 11.14 5.41
C LEU A 51 -6.48 12.17 6.51
N ASP A 52 -6.52 11.75 7.77
CA ASP A 52 -6.77 12.66 8.89
C ASP A 52 -5.62 13.65 9.07
N THR A 53 -4.37 13.21 8.85
CA THR A 53 -3.19 14.08 8.89
C THR A 53 -3.24 15.14 7.80
N TYR A 54 -3.56 14.75 6.55
CA TYR A 54 -3.70 15.70 5.45
C TYR A 54 -4.83 16.70 5.68
N LYS A 55 -5.99 16.24 6.18
CA LYS A 55 -7.11 17.13 6.53
C LYS A 55 -6.70 18.14 7.60
N ALA A 56 -6.01 17.70 8.65
CA ALA A 56 -5.56 18.59 9.72
C ALA A 56 -4.49 19.59 9.25
N ALA A 57 -3.60 19.19 8.34
CA ALA A 57 -2.58 20.08 7.78
C ALA A 57 -3.19 21.15 6.84
N LEU A 58 -4.16 20.76 6.01
CA LEU A 58 -4.77 21.67 5.03
C LEU A 58 -5.85 22.57 5.65
N GLY A 59 -6.57 22.09 6.67
CA GLY A 59 -7.60 22.86 7.39
C GLY A 59 -7.07 23.84 8.43
N LYS A 60 -5.76 23.94 8.61
CA LYS A 60 -5.08 24.94 9.46
C LYS A 60 -4.59 26.18 8.66
N THR A 61 -5.12 26.37 7.46
CA THR A 61 -4.95 27.58 6.65
C THR A 61 -6.26 28.36 6.67
#